data_AF-A0A955NUQ2-F1
#
_entry.id   AF-A0A955NUQ2-F1
#
_cell.length_a   1.000
_cell.length_b   1.000
_cell.length_c   1.000
_cell.angle_alpha   90.00
_cell.angle_beta   90.00
_cell.angle_gamma   90.00
#
_symmetry.space_group_name_H-M   'P 1'
#
loop_
_entity.id
_entity.type
_entity.pdbx_description
1 polymer ?
#
loop_
_entity_poly.entity_id
_entity_poly.type
_entity_poly.pdbx_seq_one_letter_code
_entity_poly.pdbx_strand_id
1 'polypeptide(L)'
;AAILIAATIYGFGKTFFWPTMLGVVAEQFPKGGALTLNMIAGVGMLGVGIVGSVFLGYIQDTSVYAELGEQRPEIQSQIGIEQNSVFGTYHSINLDKLAELPEADQEEIAQIQADGKKAALATVAIFPVIMFICYMILIFYFKSKGGYQAQELVGHAATDEKYTGGVEGPADA
;
A
#
# COMPACT_ATOMS: atom_id res chain seq x y z
N ALA A 1 -18.26 10.60 13.21
CA ALA A 1 -19.06 9.53 12.59
C ALA A 1 -18.47 9.06 11.25
N ALA A 2 -18.28 9.95 10.26
CA ALA A 2 -17.77 9.58 8.93
C ALA A 2 -16.43 8.82 8.95
N ILE A 3 -15.46 9.25 9.77
CA ILE A 3 -14.15 8.59 9.91
C ILE A 3 -14.29 7.15 10.41
N LEU A 4 -15.18 6.91 11.38
CA LEU A 4 -15.40 5.56 11.93
C LEU A 4 -16.03 4.63 10.88
N ILE A 5 -17.01 5.11 10.12
CA ILE A 5 -17.63 4.35 9.03
C ILE A 5 -16.59 4.01 7.96
N ALA A 6 -15.78 4.98 7.54
CA ALA A 6 -14.72 4.76 6.56
C ALA A 6 -13.67 3.75 7.08
N ALA A 7 -13.26 3.87 8.35
CA ALA A 7 -12.32 2.95 8.97
C ALA A 7 -12.88 1.52 9.05
N THR A 8 -14.18 1.35 9.31
CA THR A 8 -14.84 0.03 9.30
C THR A 8 -14.85 -0.57 7.90
N ILE A 9 -15.26 0.19 6.88
CA ILE A 9 -15.26 -0.28 5.48
C ILE A 9 -13.84 -0.68 5.05
N TYR A 10 -12.85 0.15 5.38
CA TYR A 10 -11.45 -0.13 5.12
C TYR A 10 -10.98 -1.40 5.85
N GLY A 11 -11.34 -1.57 7.12
CA GLY A 11 -11.02 -2.75 7.92
C GLY A 11 -11.56 -4.02 7.29
N PHE A 12 -12.85 -4.04 6.90
CA PHE A 12 -13.44 -5.16 6.17
C PHE A 12 -12.70 -5.46 4.86
N GLY A 13 -12.41 -4.43 4.07
CA GLY A 13 -11.64 -4.60 2.83
C GLY A 13 -10.27 -5.24 3.07
N LYS A 14 -9.52 -4.75 4.07
CA LYS A 14 -8.22 -5.29 4.46
C LYS A 14 -8.29 -6.75 4.91
N THR A 15 -9.33 -7.14 5.64
CA THR A 15 -9.51 -8.53 6.11
C THR A 15 -9.63 -9.52 4.96
N PHE A 16 -10.30 -9.15 3.86
CA PHE A 16 -10.49 -10.06 2.74
C PHE A 16 -9.40 -9.95 1.67
N PHE A 17 -8.78 -8.78 1.48
CA PHE A 17 -7.84 -8.55 0.38
C PHE A 17 -6.65 -9.53 0.40
N TRP A 18 -6.02 -9.71 1.57
CA TRP A 18 -4.82 -10.55 1.66
C TRP A 18 -5.11 -12.05 1.57
N PRO A 19 -6.05 -12.62 2.36
CA PRO A 19 -6.37 -14.04 2.28
C PRO A 19 -6.92 -14.46 0.92
N THR A 20 -7.75 -13.61 0.28
CA THR A 20 -8.28 -13.92 -1.06
C THR A 20 -7.20 -13.90 -2.12
N MET A 21 -6.27 -12.95 -2.07
CA MET A 21 -5.13 -12.92 -3.00
C MET A 21 -4.26 -14.17 -2.85
N LEU A 22 -3.91 -14.57 -1.62
CA LEU A 22 -3.17 -15.80 -1.38
C LEU A 22 -3.95 -17.06 -1.80
N GLY A 23 -5.27 -17.09 -1.58
CA GLY A 23 -6.15 -18.16 -2.06
C GLY A 23 -6.11 -18.31 -3.57
N VAL A 24 -6.23 -17.20 -4.31
CA VAL A 24 -6.11 -17.22 -5.78
C VAL A 24 -4.74 -17.72 -6.22
N VAL A 25 -3.65 -17.31 -5.56
CA VAL A 25 -2.30 -17.82 -5.89
C VAL A 25 -2.18 -19.31 -5.63
N ALA A 26 -2.74 -19.82 -4.51
CA ALA A 26 -2.74 -21.24 -4.20
C ALA A 26 -3.49 -22.06 -5.25
N GLU A 27 -4.61 -21.54 -5.74
CA GLU A 27 -5.44 -22.23 -6.75
C GLU A 27 -4.86 -22.14 -8.16
N GLN A 28 -4.21 -21.03 -8.52
CA GLN A 28 -3.60 -20.86 -9.84
C GLN A 28 -2.23 -21.53 -9.95
N PHE A 29 -1.50 -21.66 -8.83
CA PHE A 29 -0.17 -22.28 -8.76
C PHE A 29 -0.12 -23.42 -7.73
N PRO A 30 -0.96 -24.45 -7.87
CA PRO A 30 -1.10 -25.50 -6.85
C PRO A 30 0.17 -26.31 -6.61
N LYS A 31 0.98 -26.50 -7.66
CA LYS A 31 2.28 -27.20 -7.57
C LYS A 31 3.37 -26.34 -6.92
N GLY A 32 3.16 -25.04 -6.79
CA GLY A 32 4.11 -24.09 -6.21
C GLY A 32 4.10 -24.07 -4.68
N GLY A 33 3.00 -24.50 -4.05
CA GLY A 33 2.88 -24.68 -2.61
C GLY A 33 3.34 -23.46 -1.78
N ALA A 34 4.06 -23.72 -0.69
CA ALA A 34 4.56 -22.67 0.21
C ALA A 34 5.54 -21.70 -0.47
N LEU A 35 6.27 -22.14 -1.51
CA LEU A 35 7.26 -21.30 -2.18
C LEU A 35 6.61 -20.14 -2.94
N THR A 36 5.56 -20.41 -3.72
CA THR A 36 4.84 -19.37 -4.48
C THR A 36 4.09 -18.42 -3.55
N LEU A 37 3.54 -18.92 -2.46
CA LEU A 37 2.85 -18.10 -1.45
C LEU A 37 3.82 -17.12 -0.77
N ASN A 38 4.99 -17.60 -0.31
CA ASN A 38 6.00 -16.75 0.30
C ASN A 38 6.61 -15.76 -0.70
N MET A 39 6.78 -16.17 -1.96
CA MET A 39 7.32 -15.28 -3.00
C MET A 39 6.37 -14.11 -3.29
N ILE A 40 5.07 -14.37 -3.45
CA ILE A 40 4.09 -13.28 -3.65
C ILE A 40 4.01 -12.37 -2.43
N ALA A 41 4.08 -12.93 -1.21
CA ALA A 41 4.15 -12.14 0.01
C ALA A 41 5.39 -11.22 0.02
N GLY A 42 6.57 -11.77 -0.32
CA GLY A 42 7.84 -11.03 -0.38
C GLY A 42 7.83 -9.93 -1.44
N VAL A 43 7.33 -10.22 -2.65
CA VAL A 43 7.17 -9.23 -3.73
C VAL A 43 6.22 -8.12 -3.30
N GLY A 44 5.12 -8.46 -2.63
CA GLY A 44 4.18 -7.49 -2.07
C GLY A 44 4.85 -6.54 -1.08
N MET A 45 5.63 -7.06 -0.13
CA MET A 45 6.34 -6.25 0.86
C MET A 45 7.42 -5.36 0.24
N LEU A 46 8.17 -5.87 -0.75
CA LEU A 46 9.15 -5.07 -1.50
C LEU A 46 8.48 -3.95 -2.30
N GLY A 47 7.32 -4.23 -2.91
CA GLY A 47 6.53 -3.20 -3.61
C GLY A 47 6.09 -2.07 -2.68
N VAL A 48 5.59 -2.42 -1.48
CA VAL A 48 5.20 -1.41 -0.47
C VAL A 48 6.39 -0.57 -0.02
N GLY A 49 7.54 -1.21 0.25
CA GLY A 49 8.74 -0.52 0.72
C GLY A 49 9.37 0.38 -0.35
N ILE A 50 9.71 -0.19 -1.50
CA ILE A 50 10.51 0.49 -2.53
C ILE A 50 9.66 1.51 -3.29
N VAL A 51 8.44 1.14 -3.67
CA VAL A 51 7.59 1.97 -4.53
C VAL A 51 6.64 2.78 -3.67
N GLY A 52 5.92 2.13 -2.74
CA GLY A 52 4.88 2.77 -1.95
C GLY A 52 5.38 3.92 -1.06
N SER A 53 6.44 3.69 -0.28
CA SER A 53 6.96 4.72 0.64
C SER A 53 7.58 5.92 -0.10
N VAL A 54 8.37 5.66 -1.14
CA VAL A 54 9.02 6.70 -1.96
C VAL A 54 7.98 7.52 -2.72
N PHE A 55 6.97 6.86 -3.27
CA PHE A 55 5.88 7.52 -3.98
C PHE A 55 5.02 8.39 -3.05
N LEU A 56 4.70 7.88 -1.85
CA LEU A 56 3.94 8.64 -0.87
C LEU A 56 4.73 9.86 -0.38
N GLY A 57 6.03 9.71 -0.14
CA GLY A 57 6.92 10.82 0.20
C GLY A 57 6.93 11.90 -0.90
N TYR A 58 7.07 11.49 -2.16
CA TYR A 58 7.01 12.41 -3.31
C TYR A 58 5.71 13.24 -3.35
N ILE A 59 4.54 12.60 -3.19
CA ILE A 59 3.26 13.32 -3.18
C ILE A 59 3.14 14.25 -1.97
N GLN A 60 3.54 13.77 -0.78
CA GLN A 60 3.48 14.57 0.44
C GLN A 60 4.37 15.81 0.35
N ASP A 61 5.64 15.63 -0.04
CA ASP A 61 6.60 16.73 -0.14
C ASP A 61 6.17 17.74 -1.20
N THR A 62 5.67 17.29 -2.34
CA THR A 62 5.15 18.17 -3.40
C THR A 62 3.95 19.00 -2.92
N SER A 63 3.00 18.36 -2.21
CA SER A 63 1.82 19.05 -1.68
C SER A 63 2.19 20.07 -0.60
N VAL A 64 3.09 19.67 0.32
CA VAL A 64 3.60 20.55 1.38
C VAL A 64 4.37 21.73 0.80
N TYR A 65 5.21 21.50 -0.21
CA TYR A 65 5.97 22.56 -0.86
C TYR A 65 5.07 23.54 -1.61
N ALA A 66 3.99 23.06 -2.24
CA ALA A 66 2.99 23.90 -2.89
C ALA A 66 2.24 24.78 -1.89
N GLU A 67 1.73 24.20 -0.78
CA GLU A 67 1.03 24.96 0.26
C GLU A 67 1.94 25.99 0.95
N LEU A 68 3.21 25.63 1.17
CA LEU A 68 4.19 26.57 1.71
C LEU A 68 4.41 27.77 0.77
N GLY A 69 4.41 27.56 -0.55
CA GLY A 69 4.54 28.63 -1.53
C GLY A 69 3.33 29.57 -1.58
N GLU A 70 2.14 29.05 -1.35
CA GLU A 70 0.91 29.86 -1.29
C GLU A 70 0.85 30.71 -0.02
N GLN A 71 1.27 30.17 1.12
CA GLN A 71 1.15 30.84 2.41
C GLN A 71 2.37 31.69 2.78
N ARG A 72 3.58 31.22 2.45
CA ARG A 72 4.88 31.80 2.83
C ARG A 72 5.93 31.67 1.71
N PRO A 73 5.77 32.40 0.59
CA PRO A 73 6.71 32.35 -0.53
C PRO A 73 8.14 32.78 -0.16
N GLU A 74 8.29 33.70 0.80
CA GLU A 74 9.60 34.18 1.27
C GLU A 74 10.40 33.07 1.94
N ILE A 75 9.76 32.31 2.82
CA ILE A 75 10.38 31.19 3.54
C ILE A 75 10.63 30.00 2.60
N GLN A 76 9.70 29.73 1.69
CA GLN A 76 9.83 28.66 0.69
C GLN A 76 11.14 28.76 -0.11
N SER A 77 11.53 29.98 -0.50
CA SER A 77 12.78 30.23 -1.23
C SER A 77 14.03 29.97 -0.41
N GLN A 78 13.95 30.11 0.92
CA GLN A 78 15.08 29.93 1.83
C GLN A 78 15.29 28.44 2.16
N ILE A 79 14.20 27.73 2.44
CA ILE A 79 14.22 26.34 2.91
C ILE A 79 13.96 25.30 1.81
N GLY A 80 13.67 25.71 0.58
CA GLY A 80 13.47 24.77 -0.53
C GLY A 80 14.76 24.06 -0.94
N ILE A 81 14.66 22.74 -1.17
CA ILE A 81 15.71 21.94 -1.81
C ILE A 81 15.11 21.07 -2.90
N GLU A 82 15.84 20.93 -4.01
CA GLU A 82 15.51 19.99 -5.06
C GLU A 82 16.01 18.59 -4.68
N GLN A 83 15.14 17.60 -4.83
CA GLN A 83 15.38 16.20 -4.54
C GLN A 83 15.18 15.36 -5.79
N ASN A 84 16.02 14.33 -5.94
CA ASN A 84 15.90 13.36 -7.02
C ASN A 84 15.25 12.08 -6.50
N SER A 85 14.09 11.74 -7.04
CA SER A 85 13.38 10.48 -6.77
C SER A 85 13.29 9.60 -8.02
N VAL A 86 12.92 8.34 -7.82
CA VAL A 86 12.60 7.38 -8.89
C VAL A 86 11.47 7.88 -9.80
N PHE A 87 10.61 8.77 -9.29
CA PHE A 87 9.49 9.35 -10.02
C PHE A 87 9.78 10.73 -10.64
N GLY A 88 11.04 11.17 -10.61
CA GLY A 88 11.47 12.46 -11.14
C GLY A 88 11.97 13.42 -10.05
N THR A 89 12.26 14.65 -10.47
CA THR A 89 12.72 15.71 -9.58
C THR A 89 11.54 16.36 -8.86
N TYR A 90 11.71 16.69 -7.59
CA TYR A 90 10.69 17.39 -6.80
C TYR A 90 11.34 18.30 -5.77
N HIS A 91 10.55 19.20 -5.19
CA HIS A 91 11.05 20.10 -4.15
C HIS A 91 10.55 19.64 -2.79
N SER A 92 11.45 19.63 -1.81
CA SER A 92 11.13 19.35 -0.41
C SER A 92 11.64 20.47 0.49
N ILE A 93 11.23 20.43 1.75
CA ILE A 93 11.74 21.33 2.78
C ILE A 93 13.08 20.81 3.29
N ASN A 94 14.08 21.69 3.36
CA ASN A 94 15.35 21.46 4.03
C ASN A 94 15.15 21.58 5.54
N LEU A 95 15.26 20.45 6.22
CA LEU A 95 15.04 20.36 7.67
C LEU A 95 16.11 21.09 8.48
N ASP A 96 17.36 21.15 7.98
CA ASP A 96 18.44 21.83 8.67
C ASP A 96 18.19 23.35 8.67
N LYS A 97 17.83 23.90 7.51
CA LYS A 97 17.48 25.32 7.39
C LYS A 97 16.18 25.68 8.12
N LEU A 98 15.23 24.74 8.19
CA LEU A 98 14.01 24.91 8.99
C LEU A 98 14.35 25.05 10.48
N ALA A 99 15.32 24.29 10.98
CA ALA A 99 15.75 24.34 12.38
C ALA A 99 16.48 25.66 12.75
N GLU A 100 17.01 26.38 11.76
CA GLU A 100 17.64 27.70 11.93
C GLU A 100 16.62 28.84 12.04
N LEU A 101 15.36 28.60 11.68
CA LEU A 101 14.29 29.60 11.76
C LEU A 101 13.80 29.82 13.21
N PRO A 102 13.21 30.99 13.51
CA PRO A 102 12.55 31.25 14.78
C PRO A 102 11.50 30.18 15.13
N GLU A 103 11.34 29.84 16.41
CA GLU A 103 10.37 28.82 16.87
C GLU A 103 8.94 29.09 16.40
N ALA A 104 8.53 30.37 16.32
CA ALA A 104 7.22 30.76 15.80
C ALA A 104 7.00 30.34 14.34
N ASP A 105 8.04 30.48 13.49
CA ASP A 105 7.97 30.08 12.08
C ASP A 105 8.00 28.56 11.95
N GLN A 106 8.72 27.85 12.84
CA GLN A 106 8.73 26.39 12.87
C GLN A 106 7.36 25.81 13.19
N GLU A 107 6.65 26.36 14.18
CA GLU A 107 5.29 25.94 14.53
C GLU A 107 4.31 26.20 13.39
N GLU A 108 4.41 27.37 12.73
CA GLU A 108 3.56 27.70 11.59
C GLU A 108 3.81 26.73 10.42
N ILE A 109 5.08 26.46 10.09
CA ILE A 109 5.45 25.51 9.04
C ILE A 109 5.01 24.08 9.39
N ALA A 110 5.06 23.69 10.66
CA ALA A 110 4.55 22.38 11.10
C ALA A 110 3.03 22.23 10.84
N GLN A 111 2.26 23.31 10.99
CA GLN A 111 0.83 23.32 10.65
C GLN A 111 0.62 23.19 9.14
N ILE A 112 1.38 23.95 8.33
CA ILE A 112 1.37 23.84 6.86
C ILE A 112 1.73 22.42 6.42
N GLN A 113 2.76 21.82 7.02
CA GLN A 113 3.13 20.44 6.74
C GLN A 113 1.99 19.46 7.08
N ALA A 114 1.27 19.69 8.18
CA ALA A 114 0.17 18.83 8.57
C ALA A 114 -0.99 18.92 7.58
N ASP A 115 -1.29 20.10 7.07
CA ASP A 115 -2.36 20.31 6.09
C ASP A 115 -1.99 19.77 4.71
N GLY A 116 -0.76 20.03 4.26
CA GLY A 116 -0.23 19.48 3.00
C GLY A 116 -0.19 17.96 2.99
N LYS A 117 0.15 17.34 4.12
CA LYS A 117 0.08 15.89 4.27
C LYS A 117 -1.36 15.36 4.19
N LYS A 118 -2.36 16.09 4.73
CA LYS A 118 -3.77 15.69 4.61
C LYS A 118 -4.25 15.79 3.16
N ALA A 119 -3.90 16.87 2.45
CA ALA A 119 -4.25 17.06 1.05
C ALA A 119 -3.62 15.97 0.15
N ALA A 120 -2.34 15.66 0.39
CA ALA A 120 -1.65 14.54 -0.25
C ALA A 120 -2.37 13.20 -0.02
N LEU A 121 -2.72 12.88 1.24
CA LEU A 121 -3.42 11.64 1.58
C LEU A 121 -4.81 11.55 0.94
N ALA A 122 -5.52 12.67 0.80
CA ALA A 122 -6.81 12.71 0.11
C ALA A 122 -6.66 12.36 -1.38
N THR A 123 -5.60 12.82 -2.03
CA THR A 123 -5.30 12.48 -3.43
C THR A 123 -5.02 10.99 -3.62
N VAL A 124 -4.35 10.37 -2.65
CA VAL A 124 -4.02 8.93 -2.65
C VAL A 124 -5.27 8.04 -2.54
N ALA A 125 -6.42 8.58 -2.12
CA ALA A 125 -7.69 7.84 -2.08
C ALA A 125 -8.16 7.36 -3.48
N ILE A 126 -7.58 7.89 -4.57
CA ILE A 126 -7.86 7.41 -5.93
C ILE A 126 -7.42 5.95 -6.16
N PHE A 127 -6.36 5.48 -5.49
CA PHE A 127 -5.86 4.11 -5.69
C PHE A 127 -6.87 3.04 -5.26
N PRO A 128 -7.50 3.11 -4.07
CA PRO A 128 -8.60 2.23 -3.71
C PRO A 128 -9.76 2.23 -4.72
N VAL A 129 -10.07 3.39 -5.31
CA VAL A 129 -11.14 3.48 -6.33
C VAL A 129 -10.73 2.72 -7.59
N ILE A 130 -9.51 2.93 -8.09
CA ILE A 130 -8.97 2.17 -9.23
C ILE A 130 -8.94 0.67 -8.91
N MET A 131 -8.47 0.30 -7.72
CA MET A 131 -8.42 -1.09 -7.25
C MET A 131 -9.80 -1.73 -7.25
N PHE A 132 -10.82 -1.02 -6.74
CA PHE A 132 -12.21 -1.48 -6.76
C PHE A 132 -12.71 -1.71 -8.19
N ILE A 133 -12.43 -0.79 -9.12
CA ILE A 133 -12.79 -0.96 -10.54
C ILE A 133 -12.10 -2.18 -11.16
N CYS A 134 -10.79 -2.36 -10.91
CA CYS A 134 -10.05 -3.53 -11.37
C CYS A 134 -10.67 -4.84 -10.86
N TYR A 135 -11.06 -4.90 -9.59
CA TYR A 135 -11.75 -6.07 -9.04
C TYR A 135 -13.11 -6.32 -9.66
N MET A 136 -13.90 -5.26 -9.90
CA MET A 136 -15.17 -5.39 -10.61
C MET A 136 -14.95 -5.98 -12.02
N ILE A 137 -13.93 -5.52 -12.74
CA ILE A 137 -13.55 -6.08 -14.06
C ILE A 137 -13.16 -7.55 -13.94
N LEU A 138 -12.33 -7.92 -12.95
CA LEU A 138 -11.93 -9.31 -12.72
C LEU A 138 -13.13 -10.21 -12.40
N ILE A 139 -14.08 -9.74 -11.60
CA ILE A 139 -15.30 -10.49 -11.28
C ILE A 139 -16.11 -10.78 -12.55
N PHE A 140 -16.34 -9.76 -13.40
CA PHE A 140 -17.04 -9.96 -14.66
C PHE A 140 -16.27 -10.88 -15.61
N TYR A 141 -14.94 -10.74 -15.66
CA TYR A 141 -14.07 -11.59 -16.46
C TYR A 141 -14.18 -13.07 -16.06
N PHE A 142 -14.01 -13.40 -14.78
CA PHE A 142 -14.12 -14.79 -14.31
C PHE A 142 -15.53 -15.35 -14.44
N LYS A 143 -16.55 -14.52 -14.21
CA LYS A 143 -17.95 -14.90 -14.46
C LYS A 143 -18.20 -15.22 -15.93
N SER A 144 -17.57 -14.50 -16.86
CA SER A 144 -17.68 -14.76 -18.30
C SER A 144 -16.99 -16.05 -18.75
N LYS A 145 -15.95 -16.48 -18.02
CA LYS A 145 -15.17 -17.70 -18.31
C LYS A 145 -15.73 -18.99 -17.68
N GLY A 146 -16.93 -18.96 -17.11
CA GLY A 146 -17.56 -20.14 -16.50
C GLY A 146 -17.39 -20.26 -14.99
N GLY A 147 -16.82 -19.24 -14.32
CA GLY A 147 -16.74 -19.17 -12.86
C GLY A 147 -15.65 -20.06 -12.25
N TYR A 148 -15.82 -20.37 -10.96
CA TYR A 148 -14.89 -21.19 -10.20
C TYR A 148 -14.96 -22.66 -10.61
N GLN A 149 -13.81 -23.28 -10.88
CA GLN A 149 -13.68 -24.72 -11.10
C GLN A 149 -12.57 -25.27 -10.21
N ALA A 150 -12.93 -26.09 -9.22
CA ALA A 150 -11.97 -26.77 -8.38
C ALA A 150 -11.15 -27.76 -9.22
N GLN A 151 -9.82 -27.60 -9.23
CA GLN A 151 -8.92 -28.56 -9.88
C GLN A 151 -8.54 -29.64 -8.86
N GLU A 152 -8.91 -30.90 -9.15
CA GLU A 152 -8.41 -32.05 -8.42
C GLU A 152 -6.98 -32.37 -8.87
N LEU A 153 -6.03 -32.24 -7.95
CA LEU A 153 -4.59 -32.39 -8.25
C LEU A 153 -4.10 -33.83 -8.10
N VAL A 154 -4.90 -34.68 -7.46
CA VAL A 154 -4.60 -36.09 -7.18
C VAL A 154 -5.87 -36.93 -7.32
N GLY A 155 -5.85 -37.94 -8.20
CA GLY A 155 -6.94 -38.91 -8.38
C GLY A 155 -7.02 -40.00 -7.30
N HIS A 156 -6.45 -39.73 -6.12
CA HIS A 156 -6.38 -40.64 -4.97
C HIS A 156 -6.48 -39.78 -3.71
N ALA A 157 -7.12 -40.29 -2.65
CA ALA A 157 -7.25 -39.56 -1.39
C ALA A 157 -5.88 -39.06 -0.91
N ALA A 158 -5.79 -37.76 -0.61
CA ALA A 158 -4.58 -37.15 -0.10
C ALA A 158 -4.19 -37.85 1.21
N THR A 159 -3.05 -38.54 1.22
CA THR A 159 -2.38 -38.88 2.47
C THR A 159 -1.62 -37.63 2.92
N ASP A 160 -2.30 -36.79 3.70
CA ASP A 160 -1.83 -35.47 4.16
C ASP A 160 -0.43 -35.53 4.81
N GLU A 161 -0.05 -36.70 5.34
CA GLU A 161 1.27 -37.00 5.94
C GLU A 161 2.48 -36.71 5.01
N LYS A 162 2.32 -36.78 3.69
CA LYS A 162 3.46 -36.61 2.76
C LYS A 162 3.80 -35.16 2.41
N TYR A 163 2.92 -34.20 2.70
CA TYR A 163 3.06 -32.82 2.21
C TYR A 163 3.21 -31.76 3.30
N THR A 164 3.02 -32.12 4.58
CA THR A 164 3.10 -31.22 5.74
C THR A 164 4.44 -31.25 6.48
N GLY A 165 5.45 -31.95 5.97
CA GLY A 165 6.77 -31.98 6.61
C GLY A 165 6.85 -32.84 7.87
N GLY A 166 5.89 -33.75 8.07
CA GLY A 166 6.02 -34.87 9.01
C GLY A 166 6.21 -34.50 10.48
N VAL A 167 5.67 -33.37 10.93
CA VAL A 167 5.58 -33.07 12.37
C VAL A 167 4.11 -33.07 12.78
N GLU A 168 3.77 -33.98 13.71
CA GLU A 168 2.43 -34.08 14.32
C GLU A 168 1.99 -32.72 14.86
N GLY A 169 0.74 -32.36 14.56
CA GLY A 169 0.16 -31.15 15.10
C GLY A 169 -0.09 -31.30 16.60
N PRO A 170 -0.15 -30.22 17.38
CA PRO A 170 -0.48 -30.26 18.81
C PRO A 170 -1.90 -30.80 19.12
N ALA A 171 -2.72 -31.06 18.08
CA ALA A 171 -4.02 -31.72 18.20
C ALA A 171 -3.95 -33.25 18.02
N ASP A 172 -2.80 -33.78 17.59
CA ASP A 172 -2.56 -35.20 17.32
C ASP A 172 -1.73 -35.88 18.43
N ALA A 173 -1.41 -35.16 19.52
CA ALA A 173 -0.65 -35.64 20.69
C ALA A 173 -1.55 -36.01 21.89
#